data_AF-A0A7C5H184-F1
#
_entry.id   AF-A0A7C5H184-F1
#
_cell.length_a   1.000
_cell.length_b   1.000
_cell.length_c   1.000
_cell.angle_alpha   90.00
_cell.angle_beta   90.00
_cell.angle_gamma   90.00
#
_symmetry.space_group_name_H-M   'P 1'
#
loop_
_entity.id
_entity.type
_entity.pdbx_description
1 polymer ?
#
loop_
_entity_poly.entity_id
_entity_poly.type
_entity_poly.pdbx_seq_one_letter_code
_entity_poly.pdbx_strand_id
1 'polypeptide(L)'
;TITINGLSKSVAMTGWRFGYLASPKEELISVMNKLQSQSTSNINSITQKAAIPALHGEVDDEIESMRQAFEARSKEAYELFNAINGLSVIKPQGAFYLFVNIKDISNDSIQFCKDLLSETGVAVVPGIGFGSEGYFRFSYATDIVTIREGVRRIEKFVKKLQS
;
A
#
# COMPACT_ATOMS: atom_id res chain seq x y z
N THR A 1 -17.73 -18.41 2.41
CA THR A 1 -16.73 -17.36 2.18
C THR A 1 -17.35 -16.01 2.51
N ILE A 2 -16.55 -15.10 3.07
CA ILE A 2 -16.93 -13.71 3.27
C ILE A 2 -15.98 -12.91 2.37
N THR A 3 -16.52 -12.21 1.39
CA THR A 3 -15.74 -11.36 0.49
C THR A 3 -15.85 -9.93 0.98
N ILE A 4 -14.72 -9.29 1.26
CA ILE A 4 -14.63 -7.88 1.64
C ILE A 4 -13.86 -7.16 0.56
N ASN A 5 -14.42 -6.10 0.01
CA ASN A 5 -13.77 -5.31 -1.03
C ASN A 5 -14.23 -3.85 -0.99
N GLY A 6 -13.65 -3.00 -1.83
CA GLY A 6 -14.00 -1.58 -1.93
C GLY A 6 -13.24 -0.87 -3.02
N LEU A 7 -13.56 0.41 -3.22
CA LEU A 7 -13.06 1.21 -4.35
C LEU A 7 -11.89 2.11 -3.98
N SER A 8 -11.44 2.06 -2.72
CA SER A 8 -10.36 2.93 -2.22
C SER A 8 -9.05 2.78 -3.00
N LYS A 9 -8.79 1.61 -3.57
CA LYS A 9 -7.51 1.29 -4.22
C LYS A 9 -7.62 1.14 -5.74
N SER A 10 -8.58 0.35 -6.21
CA SER A 10 -8.78 0.14 -7.64
C SER A 10 -9.19 1.41 -8.39
N VAL A 11 -9.97 2.29 -7.76
CA VAL A 11 -10.57 3.48 -8.41
C VAL A 11 -10.09 4.78 -7.78
N ALA A 12 -8.97 4.76 -7.05
CA ALA A 12 -8.41 5.92 -6.37
C ALA A 12 -9.38 6.67 -5.41
N MET A 13 -10.40 6.00 -4.87
CA MET A 13 -11.43 6.61 -4.01
C MET A 13 -11.09 6.58 -2.50
N THR A 14 -9.83 6.78 -2.11
CA THR A 14 -9.38 6.63 -0.70
C THR A 14 -10.18 7.49 0.28
N GLY A 15 -10.46 8.74 -0.08
CA GLY A 15 -11.21 9.71 0.73
C GLY A 15 -12.74 9.52 0.72
N TRP A 16 -13.28 8.70 -0.18
CA TRP A 16 -14.73 8.58 -0.37
C TRP A 16 -15.41 7.59 0.58
N ARG A 17 -14.61 6.70 1.19
CA ARG A 17 -15.05 5.77 2.24
C ARG A 17 -16.08 4.74 1.74
N PHE A 18 -15.85 4.17 0.55
CA PHE A 18 -16.64 3.05 0.03
C PHE A 18 -16.01 1.69 0.34
N GLY A 19 -16.83 0.76 0.85
CA GLY A 19 -16.50 -0.65 1.03
C GLY A 19 -17.77 -1.49 1.10
N TYR A 20 -17.67 -2.78 0.80
CA TYR A 20 -18.79 -3.72 0.84
C TYR A 20 -18.35 -5.10 1.31
N LEU A 21 -19.34 -5.87 1.73
CA LEU A 21 -19.21 -7.28 2.11
C LEU A 21 -20.23 -8.10 1.33
N ALA A 22 -19.81 -9.24 0.80
CA ALA A 22 -20.68 -10.20 0.13
C ALA A 22 -20.46 -11.61 0.70
N SER A 23 -21.55 -12.36 0.91
CA SER A 23 -21.53 -13.72 1.44
C SER A 23 -22.82 -14.44 1.04
N PRO A 24 -22.80 -15.75 0.73
CA PRO A 24 -24.02 -16.52 0.50
C PRO A 24 -24.78 -16.84 1.81
N LYS A 25 -24.18 -16.57 2.97
CA LYS A 25 -24.79 -16.84 4.29
C LYS A 25 -25.68 -15.67 4.70
N GLU A 26 -26.97 -15.75 4.40
CA GLU A 26 -27.95 -14.69 4.70
C GLU A 26 -28.06 -14.37 6.19
N GLU A 27 -28.05 -15.40 7.05
CA GLU A 27 -28.11 -15.22 8.51
C GLU A 27 -26.94 -14.36 9.02
N LEU A 28 -25.74 -14.58 8.47
CA LEU A 28 -24.55 -13.79 8.79
C LEU A 28 -24.71 -12.33 8.35
N ILE A 29 -25.22 -12.09 7.13
CA ILE A 29 -25.48 -10.74 6.61
C ILE A 29 -26.50 -10.01 7.49
N SER A 30 -27.56 -10.71 7.93
CA SER A 30 -28.57 -10.14 8.81
C SER A 30 -27.98 -9.68 10.14
N VAL A 31 -27.13 -10.50 10.78
CA VAL A 31 -26.44 -10.13 12.02
C VAL A 31 -25.47 -8.96 11.81
N MET A 32 -24.72 -8.96 10.70
CA MET A 32 -23.81 -7.85 10.36
C MET A 32 -24.56 -6.53 10.14
N ASN A 33 -25.70 -6.55 9.43
CA ASN A 33 -26.54 -5.36 9.22
C ASN A 33 -27.10 -4.82 10.54
N LYS A 34 -27.52 -5.72 11.45
CA LYS A 34 -27.94 -5.32 12.81
C LYS A 34 -26.81 -4.64 13.56
N LEU A 35 -25.61 -5.23 13.57
CA LEU A 35 -24.44 -4.64 14.21
C LEU A 35 -24.08 -3.27 13.60
N GLN A 36 -24.07 -3.16 12.27
CA GLN A 36 -23.80 -1.91 11.57
C GLN A 36 -24.80 -0.83 12.00
N SER A 37 -26.11 -1.13 12.01
CA SER A 37 -27.15 -0.16 12.38
C SER A 37 -27.00 0.45 13.78
N GLN A 38 -26.32 -0.26 14.70
CA GLN A 38 -26.06 0.20 16.07
C GLN A 38 -24.67 0.82 16.24
N SER A 39 -23.77 0.67 15.26
CA SER A 39 -22.39 1.16 15.35
C SER A 39 -22.16 2.42 14.51
N THR A 40 -22.67 2.43 13.28
CA THR A 40 -22.51 3.53 12.32
C THR A 40 -23.74 3.66 11.43
N SER A 41 -23.92 4.83 10.81
CA SER A 41 -24.90 4.97 9.73
C SER A 41 -24.42 4.28 8.44
N ASN A 42 -25.30 4.21 7.44
CA ASN A 42 -24.92 3.83 6.08
C ASN A 42 -23.92 4.83 5.47
N ILE A 43 -23.16 4.36 4.48
CA ILE A 43 -22.28 5.21 3.67
C ILE A 43 -23.09 6.38 3.08
N ASN A 44 -22.48 7.57 3.01
CA ASN A 44 -23.14 8.76 2.49
C ASN A 44 -23.62 8.57 1.03
N SER A 45 -24.75 9.20 0.70
CA SER A 45 -25.43 9.04 -0.59
C SER A 45 -24.57 9.47 -1.79
N ILE A 46 -23.70 10.47 -1.61
CA ILE A 46 -22.82 10.99 -2.67
C ILE A 46 -21.81 9.90 -3.08
N THR A 47 -21.17 9.23 -2.11
CA THR A 47 -20.26 8.12 -2.39
C THR A 47 -21.00 6.94 -3.04
N GLN A 48 -22.23 6.63 -2.63
CA GLN A 48 -22.99 5.55 -3.28
C GLN A 48 -23.21 5.85 -4.77
N LYS A 49 -23.56 7.10 -5.11
CA LYS A 49 -23.74 7.51 -6.50
C LYS A 49 -22.42 7.50 -7.29
N ALA A 50 -21.33 7.96 -6.70
CA ALA A 50 -20.01 7.94 -7.34
C ALA A 50 -19.46 6.52 -7.57
N ALA A 51 -19.89 5.55 -6.76
CA ALA A 51 -19.46 4.15 -6.91
C ALA A 51 -20.13 3.41 -8.08
N ILE A 52 -21.31 3.87 -8.54
CA ILE A 52 -22.11 3.16 -9.55
C ILE A 52 -21.35 2.96 -10.87
N PRO A 53 -20.77 4.00 -11.51
CA PRO A 53 -20.03 3.83 -12.76
C PRO A 53 -18.87 2.84 -12.62
N ALA A 54 -18.15 2.92 -11.49
CA ALA A 54 -17.05 2.01 -11.19
C ALA A 54 -17.48 0.56 -11.00
N LEU A 55 -18.64 0.32 -10.40
CA LEU A 55 -19.18 -1.03 -10.22
C LEU A 55 -19.78 -1.60 -11.52
N HIS A 56 -20.18 -0.74 -12.46
CA HIS A 56 -20.64 -1.13 -13.78
C HIS A 56 -19.53 -1.31 -14.81
N GLY A 57 -18.27 -1.05 -14.44
CA GLY A 57 -17.12 -1.17 -15.34
C GLY A 57 -16.96 -0.02 -16.32
N GLU A 58 -17.65 1.11 -16.11
CA GLU A 58 -17.60 2.28 -17.00
C GLU A 58 -16.24 2.99 -17.00
N VAL A 59 -15.37 2.69 -16.03
CA VAL A 59 -14.05 3.29 -15.85
C VAL A 59 -12.91 2.25 -15.86
N ASP A 60 -13.16 1.07 -16.43
CA ASP A 60 -12.20 -0.03 -16.43
C ASP A 60 -10.93 0.31 -17.23
N ASP A 61 -11.04 1.12 -18.28
CA ASP A 61 -9.90 1.59 -19.07
C ASP A 61 -8.97 2.49 -18.23
N GLU A 62 -9.53 3.39 -17.42
CA GLU A 62 -8.76 4.20 -16.47
C GLU A 62 -8.10 3.35 -15.38
N ILE A 63 -8.80 2.32 -14.89
CA ILE A 63 -8.25 1.37 -13.90
C ILE A 63 -7.06 0.62 -14.51
N GLU A 64 -7.16 0.15 -15.75
CA GLU A 64 -6.07 -0.56 -16.43
C GLU A 64 -4.88 0.37 -16.70
N SER A 65 -5.13 1.62 -17.11
CA SER A 65 -4.08 2.64 -17.22
C SER A 65 -3.33 2.86 -15.90
N MET A 66 -4.06 2.98 -14.78
CA MET A 66 -3.45 3.06 -13.45
C MET A 66 -2.66 1.79 -13.10
N ARG A 67 -3.18 0.60 -13.42
CA ARG A 67 -2.52 -0.68 -13.16
C ARG A 67 -1.17 -0.75 -13.88
N GLN A 68 -1.13 -0.38 -15.16
CA GLN A 68 0.10 -0.35 -15.97
C GLN A 68 1.12 0.65 -15.41
N ALA A 69 0.66 1.84 -14.98
CA ALA A 69 1.53 2.81 -14.33
C ALA A 69 2.13 2.28 -13.02
N PHE A 70 1.35 1.58 -12.20
CA PHE A 70 1.86 0.94 -10.98
C PHE A 70 2.80 -0.23 -11.28
N GLU A 71 2.55 -1.01 -12.31
CA GLU A 71 3.45 -2.10 -12.74
C GLU A 71 4.83 -1.55 -13.14
N ALA A 72 4.87 -0.48 -13.94
CA ALA A 72 6.11 0.18 -14.33
C ALA A 72 6.87 0.73 -13.11
N ARG A 73 6.18 1.44 -12.22
CA ARG A 73 6.77 1.98 -10.97
C ARG A 73 7.27 0.87 -10.05
N SER A 74 6.51 -0.22 -9.95
CA SER A 74 6.87 -1.38 -9.15
C SER A 74 8.15 -2.03 -9.67
N LYS A 75 8.25 -2.20 -10.99
CA LYS A 75 9.44 -2.79 -11.63
C LYS A 75 10.67 -1.93 -11.34
N GLU A 76 10.56 -0.63 -11.56
CA GLU A 76 11.69 0.29 -11.37
C GLU A 76 12.11 0.38 -9.90
N ALA A 77 11.17 0.51 -8.96
CA ALA A 77 11.50 0.52 -7.54
C ALA A 77 12.15 -0.79 -7.09
N TYR A 78 11.68 -1.94 -7.59
CA TYR A 78 12.29 -3.25 -7.33
C TYR A 78 13.74 -3.32 -7.82
N GLU A 79 14.02 -2.83 -9.03
CA GLU A 79 15.38 -2.79 -9.60
C GLU A 79 16.28 -1.86 -8.79
N LEU A 80 15.81 -0.66 -8.45
CA LEU A 80 16.57 0.32 -7.67
C LEU A 80 16.93 -0.20 -6.27
N PHE A 81 15.99 -0.81 -5.54
CA PHE A 81 16.28 -1.33 -4.21
C PHE A 81 17.25 -2.51 -4.22
N ASN A 82 17.13 -3.44 -5.17
CA ASN A 82 18.04 -4.59 -5.26
C ASN A 82 19.43 -4.22 -5.79
N ALA A 83 19.62 -3.01 -6.31
CA ALA A 83 20.94 -2.47 -6.64
C ALA A 83 21.71 -1.93 -5.40
N ILE A 84 21.03 -1.72 -4.27
CA ILE A 84 21.63 -1.19 -3.04
C ILE A 84 22.17 -2.35 -2.20
N ASN A 85 23.48 -2.35 -1.95
CA ASN A 85 24.12 -3.38 -1.13
C ASN A 85 23.57 -3.39 0.31
N GLY A 86 23.23 -4.57 0.82
CA GLY A 86 22.62 -4.76 2.15
C GLY A 86 21.10 -4.59 2.19
N LEU A 87 20.46 -4.26 1.06
CA LEU A 87 19.00 -4.30 0.90
C LEU A 87 18.60 -5.42 -0.05
N SER A 88 17.41 -5.98 0.15
CA SER A 88 16.80 -6.89 -0.82
C SER A 88 15.29 -6.77 -0.84
N VAL A 89 14.69 -7.02 -2.00
CA VAL A 89 13.24 -6.95 -2.21
C VAL A 89 12.80 -8.11 -3.09
N ILE A 90 11.74 -8.81 -2.69
CA ILE A 90 11.07 -9.80 -3.55
C ILE A 90 10.17 -9.07 -4.54
N LYS A 91 10.20 -9.47 -5.82
CA LYS A 91 9.35 -8.89 -6.86
C LYS A 91 7.86 -9.03 -6.46
N PRO A 92 7.11 -7.93 -6.31
CA PRO A 92 5.71 -8.02 -5.94
C PRO A 92 4.86 -8.51 -7.11
N GLN A 93 3.79 -9.23 -6.80
CA GLN A 93 2.80 -9.71 -7.78
C GLN A 93 1.53 -8.84 -7.83
N GLY A 94 1.44 -7.82 -6.98
CA GLY A 94 0.28 -6.93 -6.90
C GLY A 94 0.42 -5.91 -5.77
N ALA A 95 -0.69 -5.21 -5.47
CA ALA A 95 -0.73 -4.04 -4.60
C ALA A 95 0.21 -2.92 -5.08
N PHE A 96 0.50 -1.93 -4.21
CA PHE A 96 1.43 -0.83 -4.51
C PHE A 96 2.48 -0.64 -3.41
N TYR A 97 2.94 -1.76 -2.84
CA TYR A 97 3.93 -1.78 -1.76
C TYR A 97 5.11 -2.72 -2.08
N LEU A 98 6.31 -2.31 -1.66
CA LEU A 98 7.48 -3.17 -1.54
C LEU A 98 7.78 -3.40 -0.07
N PHE A 99 8.23 -4.61 0.24
CA PHE A 99 8.69 -4.97 1.57
C PHE A 99 10.20 -5.15 1.49
N VAL A 100 10.94 -4.14 1.95
CA VAL A 100 12.39 -4.03 1.81
C VAL A 100 13.05 -4.65 3.02
N ASN A 101 13.86 -5.68 2.78
CA ASN A 101 14.67 -6.35 3.78
C ASN A 101 15.88 -5.50 4.12
N ILE A 102 16.11 -5.28 5.42
CA ILE A 102 17.26 -4.54 5.96
C ILE A 102 18.14 -5.40 6.86
N LYS A 103 17.89 -6.72 6.96
CA LYS A 103 18.51 -7.61 7.97
C LYS A 103 20.05 -7.66 7.92
N ASP A 104 20.63 -7.40 6.76
CA ASP A 104 22.09 -7.34 6.61
C ASP A 104 22.70 -6.05 7.19
N ILE A 105 21.85 -5.08 7.56
CA ILE A 105 22.23 -3.78 8.12
C ILE A 105 21.73 -3.65 9.57
N SER A 106 20.46 -3.97 9.80
CA SER A 106 19.81 -3.87 11.11
C SER A 106 18.61 -4.81 11.20
N ASN A 107 18.34 -5.28 12.41
CA ASN A 107 17.12 -6.02 12.72
C ASN A 107 16.14 -5.21 13.58
N ASP A 108 16.40 -3.91 13.82
CA ASP A 108 15.46 -3.00 14.48
C ASP A 108 14.81 -2.09 13.43
N SER A 109 13.65 -2.51 12.92
CA SER A 109 12.92 -1.75 11.90
C SER A 109 12.36 -0.43 12.41
N ILE A 110 12.04 -0.31 13.70
CA ILE A 110 11.52 0.95 14.26
C ILE A 110 12.63 1.99 14.27
N GLN A 111 13.78 1.64 14.84
CA GLN A 111 14.92 2.55 14.94
C GLN A 111 15.43 2.92 13.55
N PHE A 112 15.59 1.94 12.65
CA PHE A 112 15.99 2.20 11.27
C PHE A 112 15.07 3.21 10.57
N CYS A 113 13.75 3.04 10.66
CA CYS A 113 12.80 3.95 10.01
C CYS A 113 12.81 5.35 10.63
N LYS A 114 13.01 5.46 11.95
CA LYS A 114 13.12 6.75 12.65
C LYS A 114 14.37 7.51 12.20
N ASP A 115 15.50 6.84 12.16
CA ASP A 115 16.78 7.45 11.77
C ASP A 115 16.76 7.86 10.30
N LEU A 116 16.24 6.98 9.43
CA LEU A 116 16.04 7.30 8.01
C LEU A 116 15.19 8.56 7.84
N LEU A 117 14.07 8.67 8.56
CA LEU A 117 13.20 9.84 8.50
C LEU A 117 13.91 11.10 8.99
N SER A 118 14.58 11.02 10.13
CA SER A 118 15.29 12.15 10.76
C SER A 118 16.40 12.68 9.85
N GLU A 119 17.19 11.79 9.24
CA GLU A 119 18.37 12.18 8.45
C GLU A 119 18.04 12.56 7.01
N THR A 120 17.04 11.94 6.40
CA THR A 120 16.79 12.06 4.95
C THR A 120 15.43 12.67 4.59
N GLY A 121 14.54 12.79 5.57
CA GLY A 121 13.15 13.18 5.36
C GLY A 121 12.29 12.13 4.66
N VAL A 122 12.77 10.89 4.50
CA VAL A 122 12.01 9.80 3.86
C VAL A 122 11.21 9.04 4.91
N ALA A 123 9.88 9.11 4.82
CA ALA A 123 8.98 8.38 5.69
C ALA A 123 8.62 7.00 5.10
N VAL A 124 8.89 5.94 5.84
CA VAL A 124 8.49 4.55 5.55
C VAL A 124 7.86 3.90 6.78
N VAL A 125 7.20 2.75 6.61
CA VAL A 125 6.52 2.08 7.73
C VAL A 125 7.35 0.88 8.22
N PRO A 126 7.67 0.78 9.52
CA PRO A 126 8.39 -0.36 10.08
C PRO A 126 7.68 -1.69 9.83
N GLY A 127 8.45 -2.73 9.50
CA GLY A 127 7.96 -4.07 9.19
C GLY A 127 7.41 -4.81 10.41
N ILE A 128 7.89 -4.50 11.62
CA ILE A 128 7.37 -5.10 12.88
C ILE A 128 5.86 -4.88 13.05
N GLY A 129 5.32 -3.76 12.57
CA GLY A 129 3.87 -3.50 12.58
C GLY A 129 3.04 -4.49 11.73
N PHE A 130 3.72 -5.24 10.85
CA PHE A 130 3.16 -6.31 10.01
C PHE A 130 3.67 -7.70 10.42
N GLY A 131 4.30 -7.83 11.60
CA GLY A 131 4.89 -9.09 12.07
C GLY A 131 6.17 -9.51 11.34
N SER A 132 6.85 -8.58 10.68
CA SER A 132 8.03 -8.85 9.85
C SER A 132 9.20 -7.95 10.23
N GLU A 133 9.84 -8.24 11.35
CA GLU A 133 11.01 -7.52 11.84
C GLU A 133 12.22 -7.67 10.89
N GLY A 134 13.04 -6.63 10.81
CA GLY A 134 14.14 -6.51 9.84
C GLY A 134 13.66 -6.13 8.44
N TYR A 135 12.46 -5.55 8.32
CA TYR A 135 11.93 -5.02 7.07
C TYR A 135 11.31 -3.62 7.26
N PHE A 136 11.11 -2.89 6.17
CA PHE A 136 10.19 -1.76 6.11
C PHE A 136 9.30 -1.84 4.87
N ARG A 137 8.11 -1.23 4.95
CA ARG A 137 7.16 -1.11 3.83
C ARG A 137 7.33 0.21 3.12
N PHE A 138 7.64 0.13 1.83
CA PHE A 138 7.74 1.26 0.91
C PHE A 138 6.50 1.33 0.01
N SER A 139 5.86 2.49 -0.11
CA SER A 139 4.70 2.70 -1.00
C SER A 139 5.17 3.35 -2.30
N TYR A 140 4.85 2.74 -3.44
CA TYR A 140 5.08 3.32 -4.77
C TYR A 140 3.81 3.88 -5.41
N ALA A 141 2.79 4.16 -4.59
CA ALA A 141 1.58 4.87 -5.00
C ALA A 141 1.79 6.40 -5.12
N THR A 142 2.81 6.80 -5.87
CA THR A 142 3.17 8.21 -6.15
C THR A 142 3.82 8.31 -7.53
N ASP A 143 4.28 9.50 -7.93
CA ASP A 143 5.00 9.69 -9.18
C ASP A 143 6.41 9.08 -9.17
N ILE A 144 6.95 8.78 -10.36
CA ILE A 144 8.24 8.09 -10.49
C ILE A 144 9.44 8.93 -10.03
N VAL A 145 9.34 10.26 -10.13
CA VAL A 145 10.44 11.17 -9.73
C VAL A 145 10.59 11.13 -8.21
N THR A 146 9.48 11.17 -7.47
CA THR A 146 9.45 11.02 -6.01
C THR A 146 9.98 9.64 -5.59
N ILE A 147 9.63 8.56 -6.31
CA ILE A 147 10.16 7.22 -6.04
C ILE A 147 11.68 7.20 -6.17
N ARG A 148 12.22 7.66 -7.31
CA ARG A 148 13.67 7.70 -7.57
C ARG A 148 14.41 8.49 -6.50
N GLU A 149 13.90 9.67 -6.15
CA GLU A 149 14.51 10.52 -5.14
C GLU A 149 14.48 9.88 -3.74
N GLY A 150 13.35 9.26 -3.37
CA GLY A 150 13.22 8.53 -2.12
C GLY A 150 14.21 7.37 -2.00
N VAL A 151 14.32 6.54 -3.05
CA VAL A 151 15.27 5.41 -3.06
C VAL A 151 16.72 5.90 -3.05
N ARG A 152 17.06 6.96 -3.79
CA ARG A 152 18.40 7.58 -3.78
C ARG A 152 18.81 8.08 -2.38
N ARG A 153 17.86 8.67 -1.63
CA ARG A 153 18.11 9.10 -0.25
C ARG A 153 18.34 7.92 0.69
N ILE A 154 17.54 6.86 0.54
CA ILE A 154 17.73 5.60 1.29
C ILE A 154 19.09 4.99 0.99
N GLU A 155 19.48 4.92 -0.28
CA GLU A 155 20.80 4.41 -0.70
C GLU A 155 21.93 5.16 0.01
N LYS A 156 21.89 6.49 0.04
CA LYS A 156 22.91 7.30 0.73
C LYS A 156 22.97 7.01 2.23
N PHE A 157 21.81 6.88 2.87
CA PHE A 157 21.72 6.54 4.29
C PHE A 157 22.31 5.14 4.57
N VAL A 158 21.96 4.14 3.77
CA VAL A 158 22.50 2.78 3.89
C VAL A 158 24.01 2.74 3.71
N LYS A 159 24.55 3.44 2.69
CA LYS A 159 26.00 3.51 2.46
C LYS A 159 26.74 4.12 3.66
N LYS A 160 26.17 5.13 4.31
CA LYS A 160 26.72 5.75 5.52
C LYS A 160 26.76 4.79 6.71
N LEU A 161 25.79 3.89 6.85
CA LEU A 161 25.77 2.88 7.93
C LEU A 161 26.81 1.77 7.73
N GLN A 162 27.31 1.60 6.51
CA GLN A 162 28.27 0.56 6.13
C GLN A 162 29.72 1.06 6.06
N SER A 163 29.93 2.37 6.15
CA SER A 163 31.25 3.03 6.18
C SER A 163 31.76 3.19 7.60
#